data_AF-A0A7K8ZGA7-F1
#
_entry.id   AF-A0A7K8ZGA7-F1
#
_cell.length_a   1.000
_cell.length_b   1.000
_cell.length_c   1.000
_cell.angle_alpha   90.00
_cell.angle_beta   90.00
_cell.angle_gamma   90.00
#
_symmetry.space_group_name_H-M   'P 1'
#
loop_
_entity.id
_entity.type
_entity.pdbx_description
1 polymer ?
#
loop_
_entity_poly.entity_id
_entity_poly.type
_entity_poly.pdbx_seq_one_letter_code
_entity_poly.pdbx_strand_id
1 'polypeptide(L)'
;LQKVKNDLEMMLSSVWSKNKQLEEDLKREQQWYEEQKRIINTLNRIEEEAKPQAEHLHKIRGLEELHNKTLKLKAYKKELLSALGEFLEKHYPLPQNGKNKNFSAEPDVQLLTLQDILEILINKLITTPNEPYVTINESFWPPYIELLLRFGMALRHPEDPNRMRLEAFHN
;
A
#
# COMPACT_ATOMS: atom_id res chain seq x y z
N LEU A 1 -46.45 -78.68 -11.98
CA LEU A 1 -45.48 -78.77 -10.87
C LEU A 1 -44.02 -78.72 -11.33
N GLN A 2 -43.59 -79.51 -12.33
CA GLN A 2 -42.18 -79.54 -12.77
C GLN A 2 -41.64 -78.19 -13.31
N LYS A 3 -42.45 -77.46 -14.10
CA LYS A 3 -42.06 -76.14 -14.64
C LYS A 3 -41.79 -75.12 -13.54
N VAL A 4 -42.69 -75.04 -12.56
CA VAL A 4 -42.56 -74.14 -11.40
C VAL A 4 -41.32 -74.47 -10.56
N LYS A 5 -40.99 -75.75 -10.42
CA LYS A 5 -39.77 -76.19 -9.74
C LYS A 5 -38.51 -75.70 -10.47
N ASN A 6 -38.45 -75.88 -11.79
CA ASN A 6 -37.32 -75.41 -12.60
C ASN A 6 -37.18 -73.88 -12.56
N ASP A 7 -38.30 -73.16 -12.63
CA ASP A 7 -38.32 -71.69 -12.57
C ASP A 7 -37.80 -71.20 -11.20
N LEU A 8 -38.18 -71.87 -10.10
CA LEU A 8 -37.70 -71.58 -8.76
C LEU A 8 -36.20 -71.88 -8.59
N GLU A 9 -35.70 -72.98 -9.15
CA GLU A 9 -34.27 -73.32 -9.12
C GLU A 9 -33.43 -72.30 -9.91
N MET A 10 -33.91 -71.85 -11.08
CA MET A 10 -33.26 -70.78 -11.84
C MET A 10 -33.27 -69.44 -11.08
N MET A 11 -34.38 -69.10 -10.43
CA MET A 11 -34.46 -67.90 -9.59
C MET A 11 -33.50 -67.99 -8.40
N LEU A 12 -33.45 -69.12 -7.70
CA LEU A 12 -32.52 -69.35 -6.59
C LEU A 12 -31.06 -69.18 -7.04
N SER A 13 -30.68 -69.75 -8.18
CA SER A 13 -29.34 -69.59 -8.74
C SER A 13 -29.01 -68.13 -9.08
N SER A 14 -29.97 -67.41 -9.66
CA SER A 14 -29.82 -65.97 -9.96
C SER A 14 -29.65 -65.13 -8.70
N VAL A 15 -30.45 -65.39 -7.66
CA VAL A 15 -30.32 -64.70 -6.37
C VAL A 15 -28.98 -65.00 -5.73
N TRP A 16 -28.55 -66.27 -5.72
CA TRP A 16 -27.26 -66.66 -5.15
C TRP A 16 -26.08 -65.98 -5.83
N SER A 17 -26.08 -65.95 -7.17
CA SER A 17 -25.05 -65.28 -7.95
C SER A 17 -25.02 -63.78 -7.69
N LYS A 18 -26.20 -63.13 -7.59
CA LYS A 18 -26.28 -61.70 -7.27
C LYS A 18 -25.79 -61.40 -5.86
N ASN A 19 -26.13 -62.26 -4.89
CA ASN A 19 -25.72 -62.06 -3.50
C ASN A 19 -24.20 -62.16 -3.36
N LYS A 20 -23.57 -63.13 -4.04
CA LYS A 20 -22.11 -63.26 -4.09
C LYS A 20 -21.46 -62.03 -4.74
N GLN A 21 -22.02 -61.54 -5.84
CA GLN A 21 -21.53 -60.34 -6.51
C GLN A 21 -21.57 -59.11 -5.59
N LEU A 22 -22.67 -58.93 -4.85
CA LEU A 22 -22.85 -57.83 -3.90
C LEU A 22 -21.84 -57.89 -2.74
N GLU A 23 -21.53 -59.07 -2.23
CA GLU A 23 -20.48 -59.22 -1.20
C GLU A 23 -19.10 -58.81 -1.71
N GLU A 24 -18.78 -59.16 -2.96
CA GLU A 24 -17.51 -58.76 -3.60
C GLU A 24 -17.46 -57.26 -3.87
N ASP A 25 -18.57 -56.67 -4.34
CA ASP A 25 -18.71 -55.22 -4.53
C ASP A 25 -18.54 -54.46 -3.21
N LEU A 26 -19.23 -54.91 -2.15
CA LEU A 26 -19.14 -54.32 -0.81
C LEU A 26 -17.70 -54.32 -0.30
N LYS A 27 -16.98 -55.44 -0.47
CA LYS A 27 -15.59 -55.55 -0.04
C LYS A 27 -14.67 -54.59 -0.81
N ARG A 28 -14.87 -54.43 -2.11
CA ARG A 28 -14.14 -53.46 -2.94
C ARG A 28 -14.41 -52.03 -2.47
N GLU A 29 -15.68 -51.69 -2.24
CA GLU A 29 -16.07 -50.34 -1.80
C GLU A 29 -15.52 -50.00 -0.41
N GLN A 30 -15.50 -50.97 0.51
CA GLN A 30 -14.90 -50.80 1.83
C GLN A 30 -13.39 -50.51 1.74
N GLN A 31 -12.67 -51.21 0.86
CA GLN A 31 -11.25 -50.97 0.63
C GLN A 31 -11.00 -49.59 0.03
N TRP A 32 -11.79 -49.22 -0.98
CA TRP A 32 -11.75 -47.90 -1.59
C TRP A 32 -11.96 -46.77 -0.57
N TYR A 33 -12.94 -46.94 0.32
CA TYR A 33 -13.23 -45.97 1.36
C TYR A 33 -12.06 -45.76 2.33
N GLU A 34 -11.38 -46.84 2.74
CA GLU A 34 -10.22 -46.74 3.62
C GLU A 34 -9.00 -46.12 2.90
N GLU A 35 -8.83 -46.34 1.61
CA GLU A 35 -7.83 -45.64 0.80
C GLU A 35 -8.14 -44.14 0.71
N GLN A 36 -9.38 -43.76 0.45
CA GLN A 36 -9.80 -42.36 0.42
C GLN A 36 -9.54 -41.65 1.75
N LYS A 37 -9.84 -42.29 2.88
CA LYS A 37 -9.48 -41.77 4.21
C LYS A 37 -7.99 -41.54 4.36
N ARG A 38 -7.16 -42.50 3.91
CA ARG A 38 -5.70 -42.37 3.97
C ARG A 38 -5.22 -41.18 3.13
N ILE A 39 -5.73 -41.04 1.91
CA ILE A 39 -5.41 -39.91 1.03
C ILE A 39 -5.76 -38.59 1.71
N ILE A 40 -6.98 -38.44 2.21
CA ILE A 40 -7.42 -37.22 2.90
C ILE A 40 -6.53 -36.92 4.11
N ASN A 41 -6.23 -37.92 4.94
CA ASN A 41 -5.35 -37.73 6.10
C ASN A 41 -3.93 -37.30 5.68
N THR A 42 -3.39 -37.87 4.60
CA THR A 42 -2.08 -37.45 4.09
C THR A 42 -2.10 -36.03 3.52
N LEU A 43 -3.16 -35.65 2.82
CA LEU A 43 -3.34 -34.30 2.27
C LEU A 43 -3.47 -33.27 3.40
N ASN A 44 -4.31 -33.54 4.41
CA ASN A 44 -4.46 -32.67 5.57
C ASN A 44 -3.13 -32.47 6.30
N ARG A 45 -2.34 -33.53 6.48
CA ARG A 45 -1.01 -33.41 7.09
C ARG A 45 -0.08 -32.50 6.28
N ILE A 46 -0.04 -32.68 4.95
CA ILE A 46 0.75 -31.83 4.06
C ILE A 46 0.27 -30.37 4.12
N GLU A 47 -1.04 -30.15 4.17
CA GLU A 47 -1.64 -28.82 4.30
C GLU A 47 -1.22 -28.13 5.61
N GLU A 48 -1.31 -28.82 6.74
CA GLU A 48 -0.88 -28.30 8.06
C GLU A 48 0.62 -28.00 8.10
N GLU A 49 1.45 -28.80 7.44
CA GLU A 49 2.89 -28.55 7.30
C GLU A 49 3.20 -27.35 6.38
N ALA A 50 2.38 -27.12 5.34
CA ALA A 50 2.58 -26.07 4.34
C ALA A 50 2.00 -24.69 4.75
N LYS A 51 0.92 -24.65 5.54
CA LYS A 51 0.28 -23.42 6.06
C LYS A 51 1.27 -22.40 6.65
N PRO A 52 2.15 -22.75 7.61
CA PRO A 52 3.04 -21.78 8.23
C PRO A 52 4.08 -21.20 7.25
N GLN A 53 4.53 -21.99 6.25
CA GLN A 53 5.47 -21.51 5.22
C GLN A 53 4.78 -20.57 4.22
N ALA A 54 3.56 -20.91 3.78
CA ALA A 54 2.80 -20.09 2.85
C ALA A 54 2.49 -18.70 3.45
N GLU A 55 2.01 -18.65 4.69
CA GLU A 55 1.74 -17.37 5.38
C GLU A 55 2.99 -16.49 5.51
N HIS A 56 4.14 -17.10 5.82
CA HIS A 56 5.41 -16.39 5.93
C HIS A 56 5.87 -15.84 4.56
N LEU A 57 5.76 -16.63 3.49
CA LEU A 57 6.10 -16.19 2.13
C LEU A 57 5.17 -15.07 1.64
N HIS A 58 3.87 -15.16 1.91
CA HIS A 58 2.92 -14.09 1.59
C HIS A 58 3.24 -12.78 2.33
N LYS A 59 3.64 -12.86 3.61
CA LYS A 59 4.09 -11.69 4.39
C LYS A 59 5.37 -11.08 3.82
N ILE A 60 6.37 -11.88 3.46
CA ILE A 60 7.62 -11.39 2.86
C ILE A 60 7.35 -10.70 1.53
N ARG A 61 6.58 -11.34 0.64
CA ARG A 61 6.24 -10.78 -0.67
C ARG A 61 5.46 -9.48 -0.53
N GLY A 62 4.48 -9.43 0.38
CA GLY A 62 3.71 -8.21 0.65
C GLY A 62 4.59 -7.07 1.16
N LEU A 63 5.56 -7.37 2.03
CA LEU A 63 6.52 -6.39 2.54
C LEU A 63 7.45 -5.88 1.42
N GLU A 64 7.94 -6.77 0.57
CA GLU A 64 8.80 -6.40 -0.57
C GLU A 64 8.06 -5.55 -1.61
N GLU A 65 6.82 -5.90 -1.93
CA GLU A 65 5.95 -5.08 -2.79
C GLU A 65 5.71 -3.68 -2.20
N LEU A 66 5.48 -3.58 -0.89
CA LEU A 66 5.31 -2.31 -0.17
C LEU A 66 6.61 -1.50 -0.17
N HIS A 67 7.75 -2.15 0.06
CA HIS A 67 9.07 -1.52 -0.01
C HIS A 67 9.33 -0.95 -1.40
N ASN A 68 9.05 -1.71 -2.45
CA ASN A 68 9.21 -1.28 -3.84
C ASN A 68 8.28 -0.10 -4.19
N LYS A 69 7.03 -0.10 -3.72
CA LYS A 69 6.12 1.05 -3.85
C LYS A 69 6.67 2.29 -3.13
N THR A 70 7.21 2.12 -1.93
CA THR A 70 7.83 3.20 -1.16
C THR A 70 9.03 3.80 -1.88
N LEU A 71 9.90 2.96 -2.47
CA LEU A 71 11.04 3.43 -3.26
C LEU A 71 10.60 4.22 -4.50
N LYS A 72 9.59 3.71 -5.24
CA LYS A 72 9.03 4.42 -6.41
C LYS A 72 8.47 5.78 -6.03
N LEU A 73 7.73 5.87 -4.92
CA LEU A 73 7.19 7.14 -4.42
C LEU A 73 8.30 8.13 -4.02
N LYS A 74 9.37 7.64 -3.38
CA LYS A 74 10.53 8.48 -3.04
C LYS A 74 11.23 9.02 -4.28
N ALA A 75 11.43 8.20 -5.30
CA ALA A 75 12.03 8.61 -6.57
C ALA A 75 11.17 9.66 -7.27
N TYR A 76 9.86 9.41 -7.40
CA TYR A 76 8.91 10.35 -8.00
C TYR A 76 8.87 11.69 -7.26
N LYS A 77 8.82 11.67 -5.92
CA LYS A 77 8.89 12.91 -5.10
C LYS A 77 10.16 13.71 -5.42
N LYS A 78 11.32 13.05 -5.52
CA LYS A 78 12.59 13.72 -5.81
C LYS A 78 12.59 14.35 -7.20
N GLU A 79 12.13 13.63 -8.20
CA GLU A 79 12.03 14.12 -9.59
C GLU A 79 11.10 15.34 -9.69
N LEU A 80 9.93 15.25 -9.06
CA LEU A 80 8.95 16.35 -9.03
C LEU A 80 9.52 17.61 -8.34
N LEU A 81 10.17 17.46 -7.19
CA LEU A 81 10.79 18.58 -6.47
C LEU A 81 11.95 19.19 -7.26
N SER A 82 12.74 18.37 -7.97
CA SER A 82 13.80 18.85 -8.86
C SER A 82 13.24 19.69 -10.00
N ALA A 83 12.22 19.17 -10.70
CA ALA A 83 11.58 19.89 -11.81
C ALA A 83 10.91 21.20 -11.34
N LEU A 84 10.31 21.18 -10.14
CA LEU A 84 9.77 22.39 -9.52
C LEU A 84 10.88 23.39 -9.19
N GLY A 85 12.00 22.94 -8.63
CA GLY A 85 13.17 23.79 -8.36
C GLY A 85 13.68 24.48 -9.62
N GLU A 86 13.92 23.71 -10.68
CA GLU A 86 14.36 24.24 -11.99
C GLU A 86 13.37 25.28 -12.56
N PHE A 87 12.07 25.04 -12.41
CA PHE A 87 11.04 26.00 -12.83
C PHE A 87 11.08 27.28 -12.00
N LEU A 88 11.21 27.17 -10.68
CA LEU A 88 11.22 28.30 -9.77
C LEU A 88 12.49 29.15 -9.92
N GLU A 89 13.66 28.54 -10.09
CA GLU A 89 14.91 29.27 -10.34
C GLU A 89 14.81 30.13 -11.62
N LYS A 90 14.17 29.61 -12.66
CA LYS A 90 14.00 30.30 -13.94
C LYS A 90 13.00 31.45 -13.89
N HIS A 91 11.88 31.28 -13.17
CA HIS A 91 10.75 32.22 -13.21
C HIS A 91 10.63 33.13 -11.98
N TYR A 92 11.22 32.73 -10.85
CA TYR A 92 11.21 33.45 -9.58
C TYR A 92 12.64 33.55 -9.01
N PRO A 93 13.59 34.16 -9.74
CA PRO A 93 14.93 34.39 -9.21
C PRO A 93 14.86 35.42 -8.08
N LEU A 94 15.76 35.29 -7.09
CA LEU A 94 15.92 36.34 -6.10
C LEU A 94 16.31 37.67 -6.77
N PRO A 95 15.89 38.82 -6.22
CA PRO A 95 16.32 40.11 -6.71
C PRO A 95 17.84 40.23 -6.56
N GLN A 96 18.55 40.12 -7.68
CA GLN A 96 19.99 40.35 -7.74
C GLN A 96 20.24 41.84 -7.47
N ASN A 97 20.69 42.16 -6.25
CA ASN A 97 21.06 43.48 -5.75
C ASN A 97 20.57 44.71 -6.55
N GLY A 98 19.49 45.34 -6.07
CA GLY A 98 19.39 46.80 -6.11
C GLY A 98 18.43 47.47 -7.10
N LYS A 99 17.11 47.23 -7.01
CA LYS A 99 16.11 48.19 -7.53
C LYS A 99 14.89 48.48 -6.65
N ASN A 100 14.88 48.06 -5.37
CA ASN A 100 13.90 48.55 -4.40
C ASN A 100 14.64 49.22 -3.24
N LYS A 101 15.05 50.49 -3.46
CA LYS A 101 15.34 51.42 -2.35
C LYS A 101 14.05 51.54 -1.55
N ASN A 102 13.99 50.89 -0.38
CA ASN A 102 13.09 51.19 0.75
C ASN A 102 13.32 50.25 1.96
N PHE A 103 14.16 49.22 1.86
CA PHE A 103 14.58 48.43 3.03
C PHE A 103 15.91 49.00 3.54
N SER A 104 15.87 49.62 4.72
CA SER A 104 17.02 50.24 5.36
C SER A 104 18.06 49.20 5.76
N ALA A 105 19.33 49.57 5.56
CA ALA A 105 20.57 49.08 6.16
C ALA A 105 20.51 47.89 7.15
N GLU A 106 21.22 46.82 6.76
CA GLU A 106 21.86 45.72 7.54
C GLU A 106 20.97 44.60 8.13
N PRO A 107 21.49 43.34 8.28
CA PRO A 107 22.80 42.78 7.86
C PRO A 107 22.69 41.84 6.65
N ASP A 108 23.82 41.19 6.32
CA ASP A 108 24.09 40.19 5.28
C ASP A 108 23.26 38.88 5.42
N VAL A 109 21.95 39.00 5.62
CA VAL A 109 21.05 37.84 5.75
C VAL A 109 20.80 37.28 4.37
N GLN A 110 21.31 36.07 4.12
CA GLN A 110 21.01 35.32 2.89
C GLN A 110 19.50 35.08 2.81
N LEU A 111 18.86 35.75 1.86
CA LEU A 111 17.44 35.56 1.58
C LEU A 111 17.21 34.16 0.99
N LEU A 112 16.14 33.51 1.43
CA LEU A 112 15.73 32.21 0.95
C LEU A 112 15.12 32.31 -0.46
N THR A 113 15.41 31.32 -1.31
CA THR A 113 14.69 31.16 -2.57
C THR A 113 13.25 30.72 -2.31
N LEU A 114 12.36 30.90 -3.29
CA LEU A 114 11.00 30.37 -3.19
C LEU A 114 11.00 28.83 -3.05
N GLN A 115 11.96 28.16 -3.67
CA GLN A 115 12.17 26.73 -3.51
C GLN A 115 12.49 26.36 -2.06
N ASP A 116 13.44 27.06 -1.42
CA ASP A 116 13.82 26.78 -0.02
C ASP A 116 12.64 26.98 0.93
N ILE A 117 11.86 28.05 0.73
CA ILE A 117 10.65 28.34 1.52
C ILE A 117 9.64 27.19 1.38
N LEU A 118 9.36 26.76 0.15
CA LEU A 118 8.44 25.65 -0.11
C LEU A 118 8.96 24.33 0.47
N GLU A 119 10.26 24.06 0.35
CA GLU A 119 10.88 22.86 0.90
C GLU A 119 10.76 22.81 2.43
N ILE A 120 11.00 23.94 3.12
CA ILE A 120 10.80 24.05 4.58
C ILE A 120 9.34 23.77 4.94
N LEU A 121 8.38 24.37 4.24
CA LEU A 121 6.95 24.19 4.53
C LEU A 121 6.48 22.75 4.27
N ILE A 122 6.92 22.14 3.16
CA ILE A 122 6.61 20.75 2.80
C ILE A 122 7.23 19.79 3.83
N ASN A 123 8.48 20.00 4.19
CA ASN A 123 9.16 19.16 5.18
C ASN A 123 8.50 19.30 6.54
N LYS A 124 8.09 20.51 6.96
CA LYS A 124 7.34 20.72 8.21
C LYS A 124 6.00 19.99 8.20
N LEU A 125 5.25 20.06 7.10
CA LEU A 125 3.96 19.38 6.96
C LEU A 125 4.10 17.85 7.06
N ILE A 126 5.15 17.29 6.46
CA ILE A 126 5.39 15.84 6.45
C ILE A 126 5.94 15.35 7.79
N THR A 127 6.84 16.10 8.42
CA THR A 127 7.53 15.66 9.65
C THR A 127 6.72 15.91 10.91
N THR A 128 5.99 17.03 10.99
CA THR A 128 5.19 17.42 12.16
C THR A 128 3.77 17.79 11.73
N PRO A 129 2.92 16.82 11.34
CA PRO A 129 1.57 17.09 10.86
C PRO A 129 0.66 17.74 11.91
N ASN A 130 0.90 17.48 13.20
CA ASN A 130 0.13 18.05 14.30
C ASN A 130 0.47 19.53 14.56
N GLU A 131 1.64 19.99 14.12
CA GLU A 131 2.07 21.39 14.24
C GLU A 131 2.80 21.83 12.95
N PRO A 132 2.05 22.05 11.86
CA PRO A 132 2.63 22.30 10.53
C PRO A 132 3.08 23.75 10.32
N TYR A 133 3.15 24.55 11.39
CA TYR A 133 3.47 25.98 11.31
C TYR A 133 4.97 26.22 11.38
N VAL A 134 5.45 27.11 10.51
CA VAL A 134 6.82 27.61 10.43
C VAL A 134 6.84 29.08 10.82
N THR A 135 7.83 29.48 11.60
CA THR A 135 8.05 30.89 11.97
C THR A 135 8.75 31.63 10.84
N ILE A 136 8.16 32.74 10.41
CA ILE A 136 8.70 33.66 9.42
C ILE A 136 9.76 34.52 10.12
N ASN A 137 11.00 34.42 9.65
CA ASN A 137 12.14 35.23 10.11
C ASN A 137 12.62 36.18 8.99
N GLU A 138 13.69 36.92 9.27
CA GLU A 138 14.27 37.93 8.36
C GLU A 138 14.82 37.33 7.04
N SER A 139 15.05 36.02 6.98
CA SER A 139 15.52 35.32 5.77
C SER A 139 14.40 35.06 4.76
N PHE A 140 13.12 35.15 5.16
CA PHE A 140 11.99 34.97 4.25
C PHE A 140 11.75 36.25 3.47
N TRP A 141 11.83 36.18 2.14
CA TRP A 141 11.57 37.35 1.32
C TRP A 141 10.06 37.68 1.29
N PRO A 142 9.63 38.88 1.76
CA PRO A 142 8.21 39.20 1.91
C PRO A 142 7.35 39.02 0.64
N PRO A 143 7.82 39.33 -0.59
CA PRO A 143 7.06 39.08 -1.80
C PRO A 143 6.70 37.60 -2.04
N TYR A 144 7.58 36.67 -1.66
CA TYR A 144 7.31 35.23 -1.77
C TYR A 144 6.30 34.76 -0.73
N ILE A 145 6.36 35.29 0.48
CA ILE A 145 5.33 35.04 1.49
C ILE A 145 3.96 35.53 0.99
N GLU A 146 3.91 36.75 0.47
CA GLU A 146 2.67 37.35 -0.01
C GLU A 146 2.11 36.60 -1.23
N LEU A 147 2.97 36.13 -2.13
CA LEU A 147 2.60 35.27 -3.25
C LEU A 147 1.88 34.01 -2.75
N LEU A 148 2.50 33.28 -1.83
CA LEU A 148 1.96 32.03 -1.29
C LEU A 148 0.61 32.26 -0.58
N LEU A 149 0.48 33.35 0.17
CA LEU A 149 -0.77 33.69 0.86
C LEU A 149 -1.87 34.10 -0.12
N ARG A 150 -1.56 34.95 -1.11
CA ARG A 150 -2.53 35.45 -2.08
C ARG A 150 -3.09 34.36 -2.98
N PHE A 151 -2.25 33.39 -3.36
CA PHE A 151 -2.67 32.26 -4.17
C PHE A 151 -3.30 31.12 -3.38
N GLY A 152 -3.48 31.27 -2.05
CA GLY A 152 -4.04 30.21 -1.21
C GLY A 152 -3.16 28.96 -1.17
N MET A 153 -1.85 29.13 -1.29
CA MET A 153 -0.90 28.02 -1.13
C MET A 153 -0.47 27.86 0.33
N ALA A 154 -0.55 28.95 1.11
CA ALA A 154 -0.22 28.97 2.51
C ALA A 154 -1.25 29.79 3.32
N LEU A 155 -1.33 29.49 4.61
CA LEU A 155 -2.21 30.14 5.57
C LEU A 155 -1.41 30.63 6.78
N ARG A 156 -1.74 31.82 7.30
CA ARG A 156 -1.17 32.31 8.57
C ARG A 156 -1.82 31.62 9.76
N HIS A 157 -1.10 31.56 10.87
CA HIS A 157 -1.66 31.10 12.14
C HIS A 157 -2.73 32.10 12.62
N PRO A 158 -3.90 31.62 13.12
CA PRO A 158 -4.99 32.49 13.52
C PRO A 158 -4.62 33.43 14.67
N GLU A 159 -3.72 33.00 15.56
CA GLU A 159 -3.29 33.77 16.73
C GLU A 159 -1.91 34.43 16.58
N ASP A 160 -1.11 33.99 15.59
CA ASP A 160 0.27 34.48 15.43
C ASP A 160 0.56 34.81 13.95
N PRO A 161 0.57 36.10 13.56
CA PRO A 161 0.78 36.48 12.18
C PRO A 161 2.19 36.11 11.68
N ASN A 162 3.18 35.87 12.56
CA ASN A 162 4.53 35.50 12.16
C ASN A 162 4.68 34.01 11.88
N ARG A 163 3.61 33.23 11.96
CA ARG A 163 3.62 31.81 11.67
C ARG A 163 2.77 31.51 10.44
N MET A 164 3.26 30.65 9.56
CA MET A 164 2.53 30.19 8.37
C MET A 164 2.67 28.69 8.17
N ARG A 165 1.69 28.09 7.51
CA ARG A 165 1.70 26.69 7.11
C ARG A 165 1.24 26.53 5.67
N LEU A 166 1.60 25.42 5.04
CA LEU A 166 1.06 25.06 3.74
C LEU A 166 -0.44 24.69 3.87
N GLU A 167 -1.22 25.01 2.84
CA GLU A 167 -2.58 24.50 2.72
C GLU A 167 -2.57 23.00 2.43
N ALA A 168 -3.53 22.25 2.98
CA ALA A 168 -3.60 20.81 2.81
C ALA A 168 -4.21 20.49 1.43
N PHE A 169 -3.49 19.77 0.57
CA PHE A 169 -3.98 19.39 -0.76
C PHE A 169 -4.83 18.10 -0.78
N HIS A 170 -5.08 17.50 0.39
CA HIS A 170 -5.89 16.29 0.53
C HIS A 170 -7.37 16.69 0.69
N ASN A 171 -8.05 16.90 -0.44
CA ASN A 171 -9.53 16.87 -0.52
C ASN A 171 -9.96 15.62 -1.28
#